data_AF-A0A1Y3NLX4-F1
#
_entry.id   AF-A0A1Y3NLX4-F1
#
_cell.length_a   1.000
_cell.length_b   1.000
_cell.length_c   1.000
_cell.angle_alpha   90.00
_cell.angle_beta   90.00
_cell.angle_gamma   90.00
#
_symmetry.space_group_name_H-M   'P 1'
#
loop_
_entity.id
_entity.type
_entity.pdbx_description
1 polymer ?
#
loop_
_entity_poly.entity_id
_entity_poly.type
_entity_poly.pdbx_seq_one_letter_code
_entity_poly.pdbx_strand_id
1 'polypeptide(L)'
;MSTLKEKRNIVYDFIKNDNLDDLHKYVTENKVELKILNKSNFDILVIAIDYCVSTKFIQYIIQESYYRTLNYYLQYNIRYGRKDYVSPLVMALIRNNYSIADILLKKGANINFKIDNRDLFDYLFHFNNYNAKTIEYILEKGINSPSNENVLHLIMNSRNHILETVVNHFNFSNMTILQLLSFYKYQHSLTTEQFQNFFLNVINFTEDMYEKSIKFDNYTALRILILKDKKDKYQICSILFKILTKNNHSVDSFIYFLNNDGVTLPFNTKKFLDNFRDIYERKRKIRELVLQDNLSLLNQYIKENEFYLSYYNDKEDDILMFAIEKKVSYDMIKYILSHCYYSTFNYTIGHSQNPLLEALYQSRFDVATLLISYGADINYKVFFNDPILYFLYYHKITPQQLRYCVRHGVVLTDDAFDLVYKLIENSQNRLLKVIFNQNIYSCESISLLLNFYRNKTKLSANQLMNLLYKEKCKVCIKKQWYKIAIQKQNYEALKILSNNDIYFLDKHY
;
A
#
# COMPACT_ATOMS: atom_id res chain seq x y z
N MET A 1 -41.16 -40.62 25.07
CA MET A 1 -40.66 -39.51 24.22
C MET A 1 -39.25 -39.85 23.78
N SER A 2 -38.97 -39.87 22.47
CA SER A 2 -37.61 -40.11 21.98
C SER A 2 -36.67 -38.99 22.41
N THR A 3 -35.44 -39.33 22.79
CA THR A 3 -34.43 -38.34 23.18
C THR A 3 -34.00 -37.51 21.98
N LEU A 4 -33.49 -36.28 22.19
CA LEU A 4 -32.93 -35.46 21.10
C LEU A 4 -31.82 -36.19 20.33
N LYS A 5 -31.11 -37.11 20.99
CA LYS A 5 -30.07 -37.95 20.36
C LYS A 5 -30.69 -38.96 19.38
N GLU A 6 -31.75 -39.66 19.79
CA GLU A 6 -32.49 -40.57 18.91
C GLU A 6 -33.09 -39.84 17.71
N LYS A 7 -33.73 -38.69 17.94
CA LYS A 7 -34.30 -37.86 16.86
C LYS A 7 -33.23 -37.45 15.84
N ARG A 8 -32.04 -37.07 16.29
CA ARG A 8 -30.90 -36.75 15.42
C ARG A 8 -30.44 -37.95 14.59
N ASN A 9 -30.35 -39.14 15.20
CA ASN A 9 -29.96 -40.35 14.48
C ASN A 9 -30.98 -40.72 13.40
N ILE A 10 -32.28 -40.65 13.71
CA ILE A 10 -33.35 -40.91 12.74
C ILE A 10 -33.27 -39.93 11.56
N VAL A 11 -33.18 -38.63 11.83
CA VAL A 11 -33.06 -37.60 10.78
C VAL A 11 -31.79 -37.79 9.95
N TYR A 12 -30.68 -38.15 10.61
CA TYR A 12 -29.42 -38.45 9.93
C TYR A 12 -29.55 -39.62 8.95
N ASP A 13 -30.25 -40.69 9.34
CA ASP A 13 -30.47 -41.85 8.47
C ASP A 13 -31.36 -41.49 7.27
N PHE A 14 -32.38 -40.65 7.44
CA PHE A 14 -33.17 -40.15 6.32
C PHE A 14 -32.35 -39.30 5.33
N ILE A 15 -31.50 -38.41 5.85
CA ILE A 15 -30.59 -37.61 5.02
C ILE A 15 -29.60 -38.49 4.27
N LYS A 16 -28.98 -39.45 4.97
CA LYS A 16 -27.99 -40.37 4.40
C LYS A 16 -28.55 -41.17 3.23
N ASN A 17 -29.84 -41.49 3.27
CA ASN A 17 -30.55 -42.27 2.25
C ASN A 17 -31.34 -41.40 1.25
N ASP A 18 -31.21 -40.06 1.30
CA ASP A 18 -31.98 -39.08 0.49
C ASP A 18 -33.51 -39.35 0.50
N ASN A 19 -34.03 -39.79 1.65
CA ASN A 19 -35.43 -40.17 1.80
C ASN A 19 -36.28 -39.02 2.38
N LEU A 20 -36.65 -38.09 1.48
CA LEU A 20 -37.43 -36.90 1.85
C LEU A 20 -38.84 -37.24 2.35
N ASP A 21 -39.48 -38.25 1.76
CA ASP A 21 -40.86 -38.62 2.09
C ASP A 21 -40.97 -39.13 3.53
N ASP A 22 -40.04 -40.00 3.94
CA ASP A 22 -40.01 -40.50 5.32
C ASP A 22 -39.60 -39.41 6.32
N LEU A 23 -38.70 -38.49 5.94
CA LEU A 23 -38.40 -37.33 6.78
C LEU A 23 -39.65 -36.45 6.97
N HIS A 24 -40.38 -36.15 5.90
CA HIS A 24 -41.60 -35.34 5.96
C HIS A 24 -42.67 -36.00 6.85
N LYS A 25 -42.91 -37.29 6.65
CA LYS A 25 -43.83 -38.09 7.46
C LYS A 25 -43.42 -38.05 8.94
N TYR A 26 -42.15 -38.31 9.23
CA TYR A 26 -41.62 -38.31 10.59
C TYR A 26 -41.78 -36.95 11.28
N VAL A 27 -41.41 -35.86 10.59
CA VAL A 27 -41.51 -34.48 11.11
C VAL A 27 -42.96 -34.12 11.42
N THR A 28 -43.89 -34.47 10.53
CA THR A 28 -45.32 -34.15 10.66
C THR A 28 -45.99 -34.94 11.78
N GLU A 29 -45.83 -36.26 11.79
CA GLU A 29 -46.48 -37.15 12.75
C GLU A 29 -45.97 -36.92 14.19
N ASN A 30 -44.68 -36.61 14.33
CA ASN A 30 -44.03 -36.46 15.63
C ASN A 30 -43.85 -35.00 16.06
N LYS A 31 -44.36 -34.03 15.28
CA LYS A 31 -44.24 -32.58 15.50
C LYS A 31 -42.80 -32.17 15.83
N VAL A 32 -41.84 -32.63 15.01
CA VAL A 32 -40.41 -32.42 15.25
C VAL A 32 -39.97 -31.08 14.65
N GLU A 33 -39.56 -30.14 15.51
CA GLU A 33 -38.91 -28.92 15.04
C GLU A 33 -37.44 -29.20 14.67
N LEU A 34 -37.15 -29.27 13.36
CA LEU A 34 -35.81 -29.57 12.84
C LEU A 34 -34.73 -28.63 13.41
N LYS A 35 -35.06 -27.35 13.58
CA LYS A 35 -34.15 -26.33 14.13
C LYS A 35 -33.55 -26.73 15.50
N ILE A 36 -34.33 -27.35 16.38
CA ILE A 36 -33.90 -27.71 17.74
C ILE A 36 -32.87 -28.86 17.70
N LEU A 37 -32.85 -29.64 16.61
CA LEU A 37 -31.89 -30.71 16.45
C LEU A 37 -30.48 -30.19 16.13
N ASN A 38 -30.35 -28.98 15.59
CA ASN A 38 -29.04 -28.37 15.32
C ASN A 38 -28.25 -28.09 16.61
N LYS A 39 -26.92 -28.23 16.54
CA LYS A 39 -25.95 -27.89 17.59
C LYS A 39 -24.55 -27.70 16.99
N SER A 40 -23.58 -27.32 17.81
CA SER A 40 -22.21 -26.95 17.38
C SER A 40 -21.49 -27.95 16.48
N ASN A 41 -21.81 -29.24 16.55
CA ASN A 41 -21.22 -30.31 15.75
C ASN A 41 -22.24 -31.15 14.96
N PHE A 42 -23.49 -30.70 14.86
CA PHE A 42 -24.55 -31.38 14.11
C PHE A 42 -25.46 -30.32 13.53
N ASP A 43 -25.35 -30.06 12.24
CA ASP A 43 -26.20 -29.13 11.51
C ASP A 43 -26.87 -29.86 10.35
N ILE A 44 -28.19 -29.94 10.38
CA ILE A 44 -28.99 -30.73 9.43
C ILE A 44 -28.73 -30.29 7.99
N LEU A 45 -28.65 -28.97 7.75
CA LEU A 45 -28.40 -28.44 6.42
C LEU A 45 -26.99 -28.81 5.93
N VAL A 46 -25.94 -28.59 6.72
CA VAL A 46 -24.58 -28.97 6.33
C VAL A 46 -24.45 -30.48 6.12
N ILE A 47 -25.07 -31.31 6.97
CA ILE A 47 -25.08 -32.77 6.79
C ILE A 47 -25.77 -33.14 5.47
N ALA A 48 -26.93 -32.56 5.18
CA ALA A 48 -27.66 -32.83 3.94
C ALA A 48 -26.85 -32.46 2.69
N ILE A 49 -26.19 -31.30 2.71
CA ILE A 49 -25.32 -30.88 1.60
C ILE A 49 -24.12 -31.82 1.47
N ASP A 50 -23.51 -32.23 2.58
CA ASP A 50 -22.36 -33.15 2.60
C ASP A 50 -22.70 -34.55 2.05
N TYR A 51 -23.96 -34.97 2.23
CA TYR A 51 -24.52 -36.19 1.66
C TYR A 51 -25.03 -36.04 0.22
N CYS A 52 -24.94 -34.85 -0.37
CA CYS A 52 -25.39 -34.55 -1.74
C CYS A 52 -26.86 -34.94 -2.00
N VAL A 53 -27.74 -34.72 -1.02
CA VAL A 53 -29.19 -34.98 -1.18
C VAL A 53 -29.81 -34.11 -2.27
N SER A 54 -31.02 -34.48 -2.70
CA SER A 54 -31.74 -33.76 -3.75
C SER A 54 -32.01 -32.27 -3.41
N THR A 55 -32.14 -31.43 -4.43
CA THR A 55 -32.42 -30.00 -4.27
C THR A 55 -33.74 -29.73 -3.56
N LYS A 56 -34.75 -30.59 -3.77
CA LYS A 56 -36.04 -30.55 -3.06
C LYS A 56 -35.84 -30.79 -1.56
N PHE A 57 -34.98 -31.74 -1.19
CA PHE A 57 -34.66 -32.02 0.19
C PHE A 57 -34.00 -30.81 0.87
N ILE A 58 -33.03 -30.17 0.20
CA ILE A 58 -32.39 -28.94 0.70
C ILE A 58 -33.43 -27.81 0.90
N GLN A 59 -34.31 -27.60 -0.08
CA GLN A 59 -35.35 -26.57 0.02
C GLN A 59 -36.28 -26.83 1.21
N TYR A 60 -36.70 -28.08 1.41
CA TYR A 60 -37.50 -28.50 2.55
C TYR A 60 -36.80 -28.22 3.88
N ILE A 61 -35.53 -28.62 4.04
CA ILE A 61 -34.75 -28.35 5.26
C ILE A 61 -34.69 -26.85 5.55
N ILE A 62 -34.38 -26.02 4.55
CA ILE A 62 -34.25 -24.57 4.72
C ILE A 62 -35.58 -23.96 5.17
N GLN A 63 -36.70 -24.41 4.58
CA GLN A 63 -38.04 -23.95 4.91
C GLN A 63 -38.44 -24.33 6.34
N GLU A 64 -38.29 -25.60 6.72
CA GLU A 64 -38.77 -26.12 8.01
C GLU A 64 -37.85 -25.75 9.20
N SER A 65 -36.58 -25.46 8.94
CA SER A 65 -35.62 -25.14 10.02
C SER A 65 -35.55 -23.65 10.37
N TYR A 66 -36.23 -22.78 9.63
CA TYR A 66 -36.29 -21.32 9.86
C TYR A 66 -34.91 -20.71 10.19
N TYR A 67 -33.92 -20.98 9.33
CA TYR A 67 -32.58 -20.40 9.46
C TYR A 67 -32.66 -18.87 9.36
N ARG A 68 -32.14 -18.16 10.37
CA ARG A 68 -32.12 -16.68 10.38
C ARG A 68 -31.24 -16.12 9.26
N THR A 69 -30.16 -16.83 8.94
CA THR A 69 -29.19 -16.51 7.89
C THR A 69 -28.53 -17.80 7.44
N LEU A 70 -28.06 -17.84 6.19
CA LEU A 70 -27.21 -18.91 5.65
C LEU A 70 -25.71 -18.59 5.79
N ASN A 71 -25.39 -17.42 6.36
CA ASN A 71 -24.04 -16.91 6.57
C ASN A 71 -23.55 -17.26 7.97
N TYR A 72 -23.39 -18.56 8.23
CA TYR A 72 -22.85 -19.10 9.47
C TYR A 72 -21.82 -20.18 9.15
N TYR A 73 -20.97 -20.51 10.13
CA TYR A 73 -20.08 -21.65 10.02
C TYR A 73 -20.07 -22.46 11.33
N LEU A 74 -19.75 -23.75 11.22
CA LEU A 74 -19.60 -24.65 12.36
C LEU A 74 -18.42 -25.59 12.16
N GLN A 75 -17.94 -26.17 13.25
CA GLN A 75 -16.91 -27.20 13.18
C GLN A 75 -17.54 -28.54 12.77
N TYR A 76 -17.11 -29.09 11.64
CA TYR A 76 -17.73 -30.26 11.03
C TYR A 76 -16.67 -31.27 10.58
N ASN A 77 -17.00 -32.56 10.71
CA ASN A 77 -16.18 -33.66 10.22
C ASN A 77 -16.56 -33.94 8.77
N ILE A 78 -15.81 -33.35 7.84
CA ILE A 78 -16.01 -33.58 6.40
C ILE A 78 -15.73 -35.07 6.14
N ARG A 79 -16.52 -35.70 5.25
CA ARG A 79 -16.57 -37.17 4.98
C ARG A 79 -15.23 -37.86 4.59
N TYR A 80 -14.09 -37.20 4.72
CA TYR A 80 -12.72 -37.73 4.58
C TYR A 80 -11.91 -37.67 5.89
N GLY A 81 -12.57 -37.53 7.05
CA GLY A 81 -11.93 -37.59 8.37
C GLY A 81 -11.25 -36.28 8.82
N ARG A 82 -11.41 -35.19 8.07
CA ARG A 82 -10.87 -33.87 8.45
C ARG A 82 -11.94 -33.06 9.18
N LYS A 83 -11.58 -32.56 10.36
CA LYS A 83 -12.40 -31.62 11.12
C LYS A 83 -11.99 -30.20 10.76
N ASP A 84 -12.90 -29.40 10.23
CA ASP A 84 -12.66 -27.98 9.90
C ASP A 84 -13.94 -27.15 10.09
N TYR A 85 -13.84 -25.84 10.01
CA TYR A 85 -15.00 -24.95 10.01
C TYR A 85 -15.61 -24.90 8.61
N VAL A 86 -16.92 -25.10 8.47
CA VAL A 86 -17.62 -25.07 7.17
C VAL A 86 -18.88 -24.22 7.28
N SER A 87 -19.21 -23.51 6.19
CA SER A 87 -20.54 -22.92 5.99
C SER A 87 -21.35 -23.81 5.04
N PRO A 88 -22.69 -23.66 5.00
CA PRO A 88 -23.52 -24.37 4.01
C PRO A 88 -23.05 -24.16 2.57
N LEU A 89 -22.74 -22.91 2.20
CA LEU A 89 -22.29 -22.57 0.85
C LEU A 89 -20.94 -23.22 0.52
N VAL A 90 -19.99 -23.16 1.46
CA VAL A 90 -18.68 -23.78 1.27
C VAL A 90 -18.77 -25.29 1.17
N MET A 91 -19.62 -25.94 1.96
CA MET A 91 -19.86 -27.38 1.82
C MET A 91 -20.40 -27.73 0.42
N ALA A 92 -21.34 -26.94 -0.11
CA ALA A 92 -21.88 -27.16 -1.46
C ALA A 92 -20.79 -27.04 -2.53
N LEU A 93 -19.89 -26.06 -2.40
CA LEU A 93 -18.76 -25.86 -3.30
C LEU A 93 -17.71 -26.98 -3.17
N ILE A 94 -17.41 -27.44 -1.96
CA ILE A 94 -16.51 -28.59 -1.74
C ILE A 94 -17.06 -29.84 -2.45
N ARG A 95 -18.38 -30.00 -2.43
CA ARG A 95 -19.07 -31.11 -3.09
C ARG A 95 -19.27 -30.87 -4.59
N ASN A 96 -18.78 -29.76 -5.15
CA ASN A 96 -18.99 -29.32 -6.53
C ASN A 96 -20.48 -29.32 -6.93
N ASN A 97 -21.39 -29.08 -5.97
CA ASN A 97 -22.83 -29.09 -6.19
C ASN A 97 -23.34 -27.65 -6.40
N TYR A 98 -23.10 -27.14 -7.62
CA TYR A 98 -23.46 -25.78 -8.01
C TYR A 98 -24.98 -25.52 -7.99
N SER A 99 -25.80 -26.56 -8.16
CA SER A 99 -27.27 -26.45 -8.05
C SER A 99 -27.71 -26.12 -6.62
N ILE A 100 -27.11 -26.77 -5.61
CA ILE A 100 -27.34 -26.42 -4.21
C ILE A 100 -26.75 -25.04 -3.90
N ALA A 101 -25.55 -24.74 -4.39
CA ALA A 101 -24.93 -23.42 -4.20
C ALA A 101 -25.83 -22.28 -4.74
N ASP A 102 -26.42 -22.45 -5.93
CA ASP A 102 -27.37 -21.50 -6.50
C ASP A 102 -28.62 -21.31 -5.63
N ILE A 103 -29.15 -22.40 -5.06
CA ILE A 103 -30.29 -22.32 -4.12
C ILE A 103 -29.90 -21.52 -2.87
N LEU A 104 -28.72 -21.78 -2.30
CA LEU A 104 -28.24 -21.08 -1.11
C LEU A 104 -28.03 -19.59 -1.38
N LEU A 105 -27.37 -19.23 -2.49
CA LEU A 105 -27.17 -17.85 -2.92
C LEU A 105 -28.51 -17.14 -3.15
N LYS A 106 -29.46 -17.78 -3.84
CA LYS A 106 -30.82 -17.25 -4.05
C LYS A 106 -31.57 -17.03 -2.74
N LYS A 107 -31.26 -17.80 -1.70
CA LYS A 107 -31.82 -17.69 -0.34
C LYS A 107 -31.01 -16.76 0.58
N GLY A 108 -30.04 -16.01 0.05
CA GLY A 108 -29.31 -14.98 0.80
C GLY A 108 -27.99 -15.43 1.41
N ALA A 109 -27.45 -16.59 1.02
CA ALA A 109 -26.05 -16.89 1.31
C ALA A 109 -25.14 -15.89 0.59
N ASN A 110 -24.09 -15.45 1.27
CA ASN A 110 -23.12 -14.48 0.78
C ASN A 110 -21.87 -15.22 0.30
N ILE A 111 -21.53 -15.09 -0.98
CA ILE A 111 -20.32 -15.68 -1.59
C ILE A 111 -19.01 -15.20 -0.92
N ASN A 112 -19.04 -14.01 -0.32
CA ASN A 112 -17.92 -13.37 0.37
C ASN A 112 -17.94 -13.57 1.90
N PHE A 113 -18.75 -14.50 2.40
CA PHE A 113 -18.80 -14.81 3.83
C PHE A 113 -17.48 -15.43 4.31
N LYS A 114 -16.82 -14.79 5.28
CA LYS A 114 -15.56 -15.28 5.86
C LYS A 114 -15.82 -16.40 6.87
N ILE A 115 -15.01 -17.45 6.81
CA ILE A 115 -15.06 -18.61 7.71
C ILE A 115 -13.78 -18.63 8.53
N ASP A 116 -13.89 -18.39 9.84
CA ASP A 116 -12.73 -18.35 10.73
C ASP A 116 -11.63 -17.40 10.21
N ASN A 117 -12.07 -16.17 9.86
CA ASN A 117 -11.26 -15.11 9.23
C ASN A 117 -10.67 -15.43 7.84
N ARG A 118 -10.92 -16.61 7.26
CA ARG A 118 -10.50 -16.99 5.91
C ARG A 118 -11.55 -16.62 4.88
N ASP A 119 -11.12 -16.14 3.72
CA ASP A 119 -12.01 -15.98 2.57
C ASP A 119 -12.23 -17.30 1.83
N LEU A 120 -13.04 -17.26 0.77
CA LEU A 120 -13.39 -18.46 0.01
C LEU A 120 -12.21 -18.98 -0.84
N PHE A 121 -11.31 -18.13 -1.32
CA PHE A 121 -10.10 -18.57 -2.02
C PHE A 121 -9.18 -19.33 -1.06
N ASP A 122 -8.92 -18.77 0.12
CA ASP A 122 -8.14 -19.42 1.19
C ASP A 122 -8.68 -20.81 1.48
N TYR A 123 -10.01 -20.89 1.62
CA TYR A 123 -10.68 -22.14 1.94
C TYR A 123 -10.53 -23.17 0.81
N LEU A 124 -10.84 -22.82 -0.43
CA LEU A 124 -10.75 -23.75 -1.55
C LEU A 124 -9.31 -24.25 -1.76
N PHE A 125 -8.31 -23.38 -1.59
CA PHE A 125 -6.89 -23.73 -1.70
C PHE A 125 -6.44 -24.71 -0.61
N HIS A 126 -6.85 -24.47 0.65
CA HIS A 126 -6.57 -25.38 1.78
C HIS A 126 -7.16 -26.79 1.63
N PHE A 127 -8.20 -26.94 0.83
CA PHE A 127 -8.82 -28.23 0.52
C PHE A 127 -8.39 -28.83 -0.82
N ASN A 128 -7.47 -28.19 -1.55
CA ASN A 128 -7.11 -28.55 -2.91
C ASN A 128 -8.33 -28.68 -3.85
N ASN A 129 -9.39 -27.91 -3.57
CA ASN A 129 -10.69 -28.03 -4.23
C ASN A 129 -11.05 -26.82 -5.09
N TYR A 130 -10.06 -26.34 -5.83
CA TYR A 130 -10.12 -25.13 -6.64
C TYR A 130 -9.96 -25.44 -8.13
N ASN A 131 -10.63 -26.51 -8.58
CA ASN A 131 -10.64 -26.85 -10.01
C ASN A 131 -11.22 -25.70 -10.86
N ALA A 132 -10.95 -25.71 -12.16
CA ALA A 132 -11.34 -24.63 -13.07
C ALA A 132 -12.84 -24.29 -12.99
N LYS A 133 -13.72 -25.30 -12.91
CA LYS A 133 -15.17 -25.09 -12.83
C LYS A 133 -15.60 -24.38 -11.55
N THR A 134 -15.02 -24.74 -10.40
CA THR A 134 -15.33 -24.07 -9.13
C THR A 134 -14.84 -22.64 -9.13
N ILE A 135 -13.66 -22.37 -9.71
CA ILE A 135 -13.14 -21.02 -9.85
C ILE A 135 -14.01 -20.18 -10.80
N GLU A 136 -14.37 -20.70 -11.98
CA GLU A 136 -15.29 -20.03 -12.90
C GLU A 136 -16.62 -19.70 -12.22
N TYR A 137 -17.20 -20.67 -11.52
CA TYR A 137 -18.47 -20.48 -10.80
C TYR A 137 -18.39 -19.35 -9.76
N ILE A 138 -17.38 -19.34 -8.86
CA ILE A 138 -17.30 -18.30 -7.82
C ILE A 138 -17.03 -16.91 -8.41
N LEU A 139 -16.29 -16.83 -9.52
CA LEU A 139 -16.07 -15.58 -10.26
C LEU A 139 -17.37 -15.07 -10.88
N GLU A 140 -18.18 -15.94 -11.51
CA GLU A 140 -19.51 -15.58 -12.03
C GLU A 140 -20.47 -15.10 -10.94
N LYS A 141 -20.35 -15.61 -9.72
CA LYS A 141 -21.18 -15.22 -8.57
C LYS A 141 -20.70 -13.97 -7.84
N GLY A 142 -19.66 -13.29 -8.32
CA GLY A 142 -19.20 -12.01 -7.78
C GLY A 142 -18.41 -12.11 -6.48
N ILE A 143 -17.55 -13.13 -6.37
CA ILE A 143 -16.53 -13.17 -5.31
C ILE A 143 -15.59 -11.95 -5.40
N ASN A 144 -15.14 -11.45 -4.26
CA ASN A 144 -14.12 -10.41 -4.17
C ASN A 144 -12.75 -10.92 -4.64
N SER A 145 -11.85 -10.01 -5.00
CA SER A 145 -10.51 -10.39 -5.44
C SER A 145 -9.75 -11.18 -4.37
N PRO A 146 -8.93 -12.17 -4.77
CA PRO A 146 -8.12 -12.94 -3.83
C PRO A 146 -7.13 -12.05 -3.07
N SER A 147 -6.72 -12.49 -1.88
CA SER A 147 -5.64 -11.83 -1.14
C SER A 147 -4.28 -12.01 -1.84
N ASN A 148 -3.27 -11.21 -1.43
CA ASN A 148 -1.90 -11.40 -1.91
C ASN A 148 -1.38 -12.83 -1.65
N GLU A 149 -1.68 -13.39 -0.47
CA GLU A 149 -1.27 -14.75 -0.09
C GLU A 149 -1.90 -15.82 -1.00
N ASN A 150 -3.17 -15.64 -1.40
CA ASN A 150 -3.83 -16.53 -2.34
C ASN A 150 -3.16 -16.53 -3.71
N VAL A 151 -2.80 -15.35 -4.22
CA VAL A 151 -2.11 -15.22 -5.51
C VAL A 151 -0.71 -15.85 -5.43
N LEU A 152 0.03 -15.61 -4.34
CA LEU A 152 1.33 -16.25 -4.09
C LEU A 152 1.20 -17.77 -4.01
N HIS A 153 0.15 -18.30 -3.36
CA HIS A 153 -0.11 -19.74 -3.32
C HIS A 153 -0.27 -20.34 -4.72
N LEU A 154 -1.02 -19.67 -5.62
CA LEU A 154 -1.17 -20.12 -7.00
C LEU A 154 0.17 -20.12 -7.77
N ILE A 155 0.99 -19.08 -7.57
CA ILE A 155 2.31 -18.95 -8.18
C ILE A 155 3.25 -20.05 -7.69
N MET A 156 3.37 -20.24 -6.38
CA MET A 156 4.29 -21.21 -5.76
C MET A 156 3.94 -22.67 -6.07
N ASN A 157 2.66 -22.95 -6.38
CA ASN A 157 2.18 -24.29 -6.73
C ASN A 157 1.95 -24.47 -8.24
N SER A 158 2.48 -23.58 -9.09
CA SER A 158 2.39 -23.65 -10.56
C SER A 158 0.96 -23.80 -11.10
N ARG A 159 -0.02 -23.19 -10.44
CA ARG A 159 -1.44 -23.23 -10.81
C ARG A 159 -1.78 -22.15 -11.84
N ASN A 160 -1.02 -22.12 -12.92
CA ASN A 160 -0.97 -21.01 -13.88
C ASN A 160 -2.29 -20.77 -14.62
N HIS A 161 -3.03 -21.84 -14.94
CA HIS A 161 -4.34 -21.69 -15.58
C HIS A 161 -5.34 -20.96 -14.68
N ILE A 162 -5.40 -21.33 -13.39
CA ILE A 162 -6.27 -20.67 -12.41
C ILE A 162 -5.80 -19.22 -12.15
N LEU A 163 -4.49 -19.01 -12.02
CA LEU A 163 -3.91 -17.68 -11.89
C LEU A 163 -4.32 -16.78 -13.06
N GLU A 164 -4.20 -17.27 -14.29
CA GLU A 164 -4.58 -16.53 -15.49
C GLU A 164 -6.09 -16.23 -15.52
N THR A 165 -6.95 -17.20 -15.23
CA THR A 165 -8.41 -17.01 -15.15
C THR A 165 -8.78 -15.92 -14.13
N VAL A 166 -8.20 -15.99 -12.93
CA VAL A 166 -8.45 -15.05 -11.84
C VAL A 166 -7.92 -13.65 -12.19
N VAL A 167 -6.70 -13.54 -12.72
CA VAL A 167 -6.11 -12.28 -13.17
C VAL A 167 -6.93 -11.66 -14.30
N ASN A 168 -7.37 -12.43 -15.28
CA ASN A 168 -8.19 -11.94 -16.39
C ASN A 168 -9.56 -11.44 -15.94
N HIS A 169 -10.13 -12.04 -14.89
CA HIS A 169 -11.41 -11.60 -14.34
C HIS A 169 -11.29 -10.26 -13.61
N PHE A 170 -10.30 -10.11 -12.73
CA PHE A 170 -10.16 -8.95 -11.84
C PHE A 170 -9.35 -7.79 -12.42
N ASN A 171 -8.30 -8.06 -13.21
CA ASN A 171 -7.42 -7.03 -13.74
C ASN A 171 -7.91 -6.56 -15.11
N PHE A 172 -8.89 -5.66 -15.08
CA PHE A 172 -9.42 -4.93 -16.23
C PHE A 172 -9.93 -5.84 -17.36
N SER A 173 -11.12 -6.39 -17.16
CA SER A 173 -11.89 -6.91 -18.28
C SER A 173 -12.41 -5.76 -19.14
N ASN A 174 -12.51 -5.97 -20.46
CA ASN A 174 -13.24 -5.06 -21.35
C ASN A 174 -14.67 -4.80 -20.83
N MET A 175 -15.24 -5.73 -20.06
CA MET A 175 -16.55 -5.57 -19.43
C MET A 175 -16.58 -4.46 -18.38
N THR A 176 -15.55 -4.32 -17.54
CA THR A 176 -15.46 -3.22 -16.56
C THR A 176 -15.40 -1.87 -17.27
N ILE A 177 -14.62 -1.79 -18.35
CA ILE A 177 -14.53 -0.57 -19.17
C ILE A 177 -15.87 -0.28 -19.84
N LEU A 178 -16.53 -1.28 -20.44
CA LEU A 178 -17.84 -1.12 -21.07
C LEU A 178 -18.94 -0.75 -20.07
N GLN A 179 -18.88 -1.25 -18.84
CA GLN A 179 -19.79 -0.85 -17.76
C GLN A 179 -19.56 0.61 -17.37
N LEU A 180 -18.32 1.03 -17.12
CA LEU A 180 -18.01 2.44 -16.83
C LEU A 180 -18.43 3.36 -17.99
N LEU A 181 -18.19 2.93 -19.24
CA LEU A 181 -18.63 3.65 -20.44
C LEU A 181 -20.14 3.67 -20.60
N SER A 182 -20.88 2.67 -20.12
CA SER A 182 -22.34 2.66 -20.17
C SER A 182 -22.92 3.65 -19.14
N PHE A 183 -22.37 3.74 -17.93
CA PHE A 183 -22.74 4.78 -16.96
C PHE A 183 -22.52 6.18 -17.55
N TYR A 184 -21.38 6.40 -18.22
CA TYR A 184 -21.12 7.64 -18.94
C TYR A 184 -22.13 7.90 -20.08
N LYS A 185 -22.35 6.89 -20.96
CA LYS A 185 -23.25 6.99 -22.11
C LYS A 185 -24.70 7.32 -21.71
N TYR A 186 -25.19 6.71 -20.63
CA TYR A 186 -26.56 6.88 -20.15
C TYR A 186 -26.71 7.95 -19.05
N GLN A 187 -25.64 8.71 -18.75
CA GLN A 187 -25.62 9.77 -17.74
C GLN A 187 -26.07 9.31 -16.34
N HIS A 188 -25.78 8.07 -15.99
CA HIS A 188 -26.02 7.55 -14.65
C HIS A 188 -24.86 7.93 -13.73
N SER A 189 -25.17 8.67 -12.66
CA SER A 189 -24.17 9.04 -11.64
C SER A 189 -23.80 7.84 -10.77
N LEU A 190 -22.51 7.61 -10.58
CA LEU A 190 -21.98 6.66 -9.59
C LEU A 190 -21.71 7.38 -8.26
N THR A 191 -22.04 6.76 -7.14
CA THR A 191 -21.53 7.22 -5.84
C THR A 191 -20.02 6.97 -5.76
N THR A 192 -19.32 7.70 -4.88
CA THR A 192 -17.89 7.49 -4.64
C THR A 192 -17.58 6.05 -4.23
N GLU A 193 -18.43 5.44 -3.41
CA GLU A 193 -18.30 4.04 -2.99
C GLU A 193 -18.50 3.08 -4.16
N GLN A 194 -19.54 3.29 -4.98
CA GLN A 194 -19.76 2.48 -6.19
C GLN A 194 -18.60 2.59 -7.17
N PHE A 195 -18.06 3.79 -7.35
CA PHE A 195 -16.89 4.02 -8.20
C PHE A 195 -15.65 3.32 -7.62
N GLN A 196 -15.38 3.47 -6.32
CA GLN A 196 -14.25 2.83 -5.65
C GLN A 196 -14.33 1.30 -5.69
N ASN A 197 -15.52 0.72 -5.60
CA ASN A 197 -15.72 -0.73 -5.71
C ASN A 197 -15.22 -1.33 -7.03
N PHE A 198 -15.18 -0.57 -8.13
CA PHE A 198 -14.56 -1.03 -9.39
C PHE A 198 -13.03 -1.20 -9.28
N PHE A 199 -12.39 -0.51 -8.33
CA PHE A 199 -10.94 -0.54 -8.15
C PHE A 199 -10.51 -1.36 -6.92
N LEU A 200 -11.40 -1.56 -5.95
CA LEU A 200 -11.14 -2.39 -4.75
C LEU A 200 -10.99 -3.88 -5.07
N ASN A 201 -11.50 -4.34 -6.21
CA ASN A 201 -11.43 -5.72 -6.66
C ASN A 201 -10.33 -5.99 -7.69
N VAL A 202 -9.31 -5.12 -7.80
CA VAL A 202 -8.18 -5.33 -8.71
C VAL A 202 -7.04 -6.02 -7.96
N ILE A 203 -6.45 -7.05 -8.57
CA ILE A 203 -5.25 -7.71 -8.03
C ILE A 203 -4.06 -6.79 -8.24
N ASN A 204 -3.52 -6.26 -7.14
CA ASN A 204 -2.28 -5.49 -7.17
C ASN A 204 -1.08 -6.43 -7.24
N PHE A 205 -0.31 -6.37 -8.31
CA PHE A 205 0.92 -7.16 -8.43
C PHE A 205 2.04 -6.56 -7.59
N THR A 206 2.58 -7.35 -6.69
CA THR A 206 3.63 -6.96 -5.74
C THR A 206 5.00 -7.44 -6.19
N GLU A 207 6.09 -6.81 -5.72
CA GLU A 207 7.46 -7.28 -5.98
C GLU A 207 7.65 -8.75 -5.55
N ASP A 208 7.00 -9.16 -4.45
CA ASP A 208 7.08 -10.54 -3.94
C ASP A 208 6.49 -11.55 -4.93
N MET A 209 5.43 -11.22 -5.68
CA MET A 209 4.88 -12.11 -6.72
C MET A 209 5.88 -12.38 -7.84
N TYR A 210 6.62 -11.36 -8.28
CA TYR A 210 7.72 -11.51 -9.25
C TYR A 210 8.84 -12.37 -8.65
N GLU A 211 9.23 -12.09 -7.41
CA GLU A 211 10.29 -12.82 -6.70
C GLU A 211 9.95 -14.30 -6.54
N LYS A 212 8.73 -14.65 -6.11
CA LYS A 212 8.28 -16.05 -6.00
C LYS A 212 8.23 -16.73 -7.36
N SER A 213 7.77 -16.03 -8.40
CA SER A 213 7.70 -16.62 -9.75
C SER A 213 9.08 -17.04 -10.25
N ILE A 214 10.11 -16.21 -10.00
CA ILE A 214 11.51 -16.54 -10.34
C ILE A 214 12.06 -17.62 -9.41
N LYS A 215 11.88 -17.48 -8.08
CA LYS A 215 12.41 -18.41 -7.08
C LYS A 215 11.90 -19.84 -7.23
N PHE A 216 10.67 -20.02 -7.70
CA PHE A 216 10.04 -21.32 -7.91
C PHE A 216 10.07 -21.76 -9.39
N ASP A 217 10.88 -21.12 -10.25
CA ASP A 217 11.00 -21.41 -11.69
C ASP A 217 9.65 -21.40 -12.43
N ASN A 218 8.66 -20.67 -11.92
CA ASN A 218 7.33 -20.56 -12.51
C ASN A 218 7.27 -19.39 -13.50
N TYR A 219 7.98 -19.53 -14.61
CA TYR A 219 8.08 -18.48 -15.63
C TYR A 219 6.77 -18.24 -16.40
N THR A 220 5.85 -19.19 -16.39
CA THR A 220 4.50 -18.97 -16.93
C THR A 220 3.72 -17.98 -16.06
N ALA A 221 3.79 -18.08 -14.73
CA ALA A 221 3.23 -17.08 -13.84
C ALA A 221 3.92 -15.73 -14.01
N LEU A 222 5.26 -15.71 -14.10
CA LEU A 222 6.01 -14.49 -14.36
C LEU A 222 5.53 -13.78 -15.63
N ARG A 223 5.28 -14.53 -16.71
CA ARG A 223 4.73 -14.01 -17.96
C ARG A 223 3.34 -13.40 -17.76
N ILE A 224 2.44 -14.08 -17.04
CA ILE A 224 1.10 -13.56 -16.72
C ILE A 224 1.23 -12.22 -16.00
N LEU A 225 2.10 -12.14 -14.99
CA LEU A 225 2.33 -10.90 -14.24
C LEU A 225 2.85 -9.79 -15.15
N ILE A 226 3.90 -10.03 -15.94
CA ILE A 226 4.49 -9.02 -16.84
C ILE A 226 3.47 -8.50 -17.87
N LEU A 227 2.62 -9.37 -18.42
CA LEU A 227 1.65 -8.98 -19.45
C LEU A 227 0.41 -8.28 -18.88
N LYS A 228 0.07 -8.54 -17.61
CA LYS A 228 -1.16 -8.04 -16.97
C LYS A 228 -0.91 -6.92 -15.97
N ASP A 229 0.34 -6.66 -15.59
CA ASP A 229 0.68 -5.52 -14.76
C ASP A 229 0.45 -4.23 -15.54
N LYS A 230 -0.15 -3.25 -14.87
CA LYS A 230 -0.35 -1.92 -15.44
C LYS A 230 0.84 -1.00 -15.21
N LYS A 231 1.80 -1.42 -14.37
CA LYS A 231 3.08 -0.73 -14.23
C LYS A 231 3.71 -0.56 -15.62
N ASP A 232 4.35 0.57 -15.82
CA ASP A 232 5.11 0.76 -17.04
C ASP A 232 6.23 -0.29 -17.14
N LYS A 233 6.68 -0.54 -18.37
CA LYS A 233 7.69 -1.56 -18.66
C LYS A 233 8.99 -1.29 -17.90
N TYR A 234 9.28 -0.03 -17.60
CA TYR A 234 10.51 0.39 -16.92
C TYR A 234 10.50 -0.04 -15.46
N GLN A 235 9.38 0.16 -14.77
CA GLN A 235 9.15 -0.31 -13.41
C GLN A 235 9.28 -1.83 -13.32
N ILE A 236 8.64 -2.57 -14.25
CA ILE A 236 8.72 -4.04 -14.28
C ILE A 236 10.17 -4.48 -14.44
N CYS A 237 10.90 -3.93 -15.41
CA CYS A 237 12.31 -4.29 -15.59
C CYS A 237 13.16 -3.96 -14.35
N SER A 238 12.90 -2.82 -13.69
CA SER A 238 13.62 -2.43 -12.48
C SER A 238 13.39 -3.41 -11.34
N ILE A 239 12.16 -3.91 -11.19
CA ILE A 239 11.82 -4.96 -10.22
C ILE A 239 12.57 -6.25 -10.54
N LEU A 240 12.55 -6.69 -11.80
CA LEU A 240 13.26 -7.90 -12.23
C LEU A 240 14.77 -7.79 -11.99
N PHE A 241 15.40 -6.67 -12.36
CA PHE A 241 16.81 -6.41 -12.10
C PHE A 241 17.15 -6.55 -10.62
N LYS A 242 16.38 -5.89 -9.76
CA LYS A 242 16.56 -5.91 -8.30
C LYS A 242 16.40 -7.31 -7.71
N ILE A 243 15.53 -8.15 -8.26
CA ILE A 243 15.34 -9.54 -7.81
C ILE A 243 16.53 -10.40 -8.24
N LEU A 244 16.95 -10.29 -9.49
CA LEU A 244 18.03 -11.10 -10.06
C LEU A 244 19.39 -10.79 -9.41
N THR A 245 19.65 -9.53 -9.05
CA THR A 245 20.90 -9.15 -8.38
C THR A 245 21.00 -9.66 -6.94
N LYS A 246 19.87 -9.99 -6.30
CA LYS A 246 19.85 -10.54 -4.94
C LYS A 246 19.99 -12.07 -4.89
N ASN A 247 19.62 -12.77 -5.96
CA ASN A 247 19.42 -14.23 -5.94
C ASN A 247 20.29 -14.95 -7.00
N ASN A 248 21.56 -15.24 -6.65
CA ASN A 248 22.54 -15.85 -7.57
C ASN A 248 22.07 -17.18 -8.20
N HIS A 249 21.35 -18.05 -7.47
CA HIS A 249 20.90 -19.34 -7.99
C HIS A 249 19.79 -19.26 -9.06
N SER A 250 19.09 -18.13 -9.17
CA SER A 250 17.92 -17.98 -10.06
C SER A 250 18.24 -17.39 -11.43
N VAL A 251 19.46 -16.92 -11.62
CA VAL A 251 19.87 -16.18 -12.82
C VAL A 251 19.99 -17.11 -14.03
N ASP A 252 20.64 -18.28 -13.88
CA ASP A 252 20.89 -19.18 -15.02
C ASP A 252 19.60 -19.78 -15.57
N SER A 253 18.68 -20.20 -14.69
CA SER A 253 17.36 -20.72 -15.06
C SER A 253 16.51 -19.64 -15.76
N PHE A 254 16.55 -18.40 -15.25
CA PHE A 254 15.87 -17.27 -15.88
C PHE A 254 16.47 -16.91 -17.25
N ILE A 255 17.80 -16.92 -17.38
CA ILE A 255 18.48 -16.73 -18.67
C ILE A 255 18.09 -17.84 -19.66
N TYR A 256 18.05 -19.10 -19.20
CA TYR A 256 17.62 -20.22 -20.02
C TYR A 256 16.18 -20.03 -20.52
N PHE A 257 15.25 -19.65 -19.63
CA PHE A 257 13.87 -19.32 -19.97
C PHE A 257 13.81 -18.24 -21.06
N LEU A 258 14.51 -17.12 -20.86
CA LEU A 258 14.54 -16.01 -21.80
C LEU A 258 15.08 -16.36 -23.18
N ASN A 259 16.03 -17.31 -23.26
CA ASN A 259 16.65 -17.72 -24.52
C ASN A 259 15.89 -18.81 -25.27
N ASN A 260 15.17 -19.70 -24.57
CA ASN A 260 14.63 -20.93 -25.16
C ASN A 260 13.10 -20.94 -25.32
N ASP A 261 12.34 -20.19 -24.51
CA ASP A 261 10.88 -20.35 -24.48
C ASP A 261 10.10 -19.50 -25.51
N GLY A 262 10.79 -18.81 -26.44
CA GLY A 262 10.14 -18.04 -27.51
C GLY A 262 9.22 -16.91 -27.03
N VAL A 263 9.21 -16.60 -25.73
CA VAL A 263 8.32 -15.59 -25.13
C VAL A 263 8.86 -14.21 -25.46
N THR A 264 8.07 -13.45 -26.23
CA THR A 264 8.34 -12.02 -26.45
C THR A 264 7.94 -11.25 -25.20
N LEU A 265 8.92 -10.87 -24.39
CA LEU A 265 8.71 -9.92 -23.30
C LEU A 265 8.53 -8.51 -23.86
N PRO A 266 7.86 -7.60 -23.13
CA PRO A 266 7.60 -6.25 -23.62
C PRO A 266 8.85 -5.37 -23.74
N PHE A 267 10.04 -5.88 -23.45
CA PHE A 267 11.33 -5.20 -23.45
C PHE A 267 12.39 -6.02 -24.20
N ASN A 268 13.49 -5.36 -24.59
CA ASN A 268 14.59 -5.98 -25.31
C ASN A 268 15.38 -6.94 -24.40
N THR A 269 15.03 -8.23 -24.45
CA THR A 269 15.62 -9.28 -23.63
C THR A 269 17.14 -9.36 -23.75
N LYS A 270 17.69 -9.17 -24.96
CA LYS A 270 19.14 -9.22 -25.17
C LYS A 270 19.85 -8.09 -24.42
N LYS A 271 19.39 -6.85 -24.60
CA LYS A 271 19.93 -5.68 -23.89
C LYS A 271 19.75 -5.79 -22.39
N PHE A 272 18.59 -6.29 -21.94
CA PHE A 272 18.34 -6.56 -20.51
C PHE A 272 19.41 -7.50 -19.94
N LEU A 273 19.69 -8.63 -20.61
CA LEU A 273 20.71 -9.59 -20.18
C LEU A 273 22.14 -9.03 -20.23
N ASP A 274 22.48 -8.27 -21.28
CA ASP A 274 23.80 -7.63 -21.41
C ASP A 274 24.05 -6.65 -20.23
N ASN A 275 23.05 -5.84 -19.89
CA ASN A 275 23.13 -4.90 -18.77
C ASN A 275 23.23 -5.57 -17.40
N PHE A 276 22.70 -6.78 -17.27
CA PHE A 276 22.80 -7.60 -16.06
C PHE A 276 24.19 -8.22 -15.91
N ARG A 277 24.76 -8.78 -16.99
CA ARG A 277 26.09 -9.40 -16.97
C ARG A 277 27.19 -8.40 -16.62
N ASP A 278 27.10 -7.18 -17.14
CA ASP A 278 28.12 -6.15 -16.96
C ASP A 278 27.82 -5.18 -15.81
N ILE A 279 27.04 -5.59 -14.81
CA ILE A 279 26.45 -4.67 -13.81
C ILE A 279 27.47 -3.74 -13.13
N TYR A 280 28.64 -4.25 -12.74
CA TYR A 280 29.68 -3.48 -12.07
C TYR A 280 30.36 -2.47 -13.01
N GLU A 281 30.66 -2.87 -14.25
CA GLU A 281 31.23 -1.99 -15.26
C GLU A 281 30.25 -0.90 -15.67
N ARG A 282 28.95 -1.25 -15.80
CA ARG A 282 27.87 -0.30 -16.05
C ARG A 282 27.76 0.73 -14.92
N LYS A 283 27.72 0.28 -13.66
CA LYS A 283 27.73 1.15 -12.47
C LYS A 283 28.91 2.13 -12.49
N ARG A 284 30.12 1.62 -12.71
CA ARG A 284 31.34 2.43 -12.79
C ARG A 284 31.24 3.48 -13.89
N LYS A 285 30.82 3.08 -15.09
CA LYS A 285 30.71 3.99 -16.23
C LYS A 285 29.64 5.07 -16.04
N ILE A 286 28.49 4.72 -15.47
CA ILE A 286 27.44 5.68 -15.12
C ILE A 286 27.97 6.73 -14.14
N ARG A 287 28.69 6.30 -13.08
CA ARG A 287 29.29 7.21 -12.11
C ARG A 287 30.31 8.15 -12.75
N GLU A 288 31.16 7.65 -13.65
CA GLU A 288 32.10 8.48 -14.41
C GLU A 288 31.38 9.55 -15.24
N LEU A 289 30.31 9.18 -15.95
CA LEU A 289 29.53 10.10 -16.79
C LEU A 289 28.78 11.14 -15.95
N VAL A 290 28.27 10.75 -14.78
CA VAL A 290 27.64 11.67 -13.82
C VAL A 290 28.68 12.63 -13.24
N LEU A 291 29.87 12.16 -12.88
CA LEU A 291 30.97 13.01 -12.40
C LEU A 291 31.49 13.99 -13.45
N GLN A 292 31.49 13.58 -14.72
CA GLN A 292 31.82 14.46 -15.85
C GLN A 292 30.75 15.53 -16.09
N ASP A 293 29.59 15.41 -15.44
CA ASP A 293 28.46 16.33 -15.54
C ASP A 293 27.98 16.53 -17.00
N ASN A 294 28.16 15.51 -17.84
CA ASN A 294 27.83 15.56 -19.26
C ASN A 294 26.54 14.79 -19.55
N LEU A 295 25.43 15.51 -19.48
CA LEU A 295 24.07 14.99 -19.72
C LEU A 295 23.90 14.32 -21.08
N SER A 296 24.49 14.89 -22.14
CA SER A 296 24.37 14.37 -23.50
C SER A 296 25.01 12.99 -23.62
N LEU A 297 26.22 12.83 -23.07
CA LEU A 297 26.92 11.54 -23.07
C LEU A 297 26.21 10.50 -22.20
N LEU A 298 25.69 10.89 -21.02
CA LEU A 298 24.92 9.98 -20.17
C LEU A 298 23.63 9.51 -20.88
N ASN A 299 22.89 10.43 -21.51
CA ASN A 299 21.68 10.10 -22.24
C ASN A 299 21.95 9.21 -23.46
N GLN A 300 23.01 9.50 -24.22
CA GLN A 300 23.46 8.65 -25.31
C GLN A 300 23.79 7.24 -24.81
N TYR A 301 24.58 7.13 -23.75
CA TYR A 301 24.98 5.85 -23.16
C TYR A 301 23.77 5.03 -22.70
N ILE A 302 22.79 5.66 -22.05
CA ILE A 302 21.53 5.03 -21.63
C ILE A 302 20.75 4.53 -22.85
N LYS A 303 20.60 5.34 -23.91
CA LYS A 303 19.86 4.97 -25.12
C LYS A 303 20.52 3.84 -25.90
N GLU A 304 21.83 3.88 -26.06
CA GLU A 304 22.58 2.84 -26.79
C GLU A 304 22.52 1.48 -26.10
N ASN A 305 22.46 1.47 -24.77
CA ASN A 305 22.46 0.25 -23.98
C ASN A 305 21.06 -0.15 -23.50
N GLU A 306 20.02 0.66 -23.73
CA GLU A 306 18.62 0.37 -23.41
C GLU A 306 18.38 -0.06 -21.95
N PHE A 307 18.94 0.68 -20.99
CA PHE A 307 18.73 0.44 -19.55
C PHE A 307 18.08 1.64 -18.85
N TYR A 308 17.64 1.43 -17.60
CA TYR A 308 17.21 2.51 -16.70
C TYR A 308 18.22 2.68 -15.56
N LEU A 309 18.46 3.93 -15.15
CA LEU A 309 19.41 4.23 -14.08
C LEU A 309 19.02 3.53 -12.77
N SER A 310 17.72 3.32 -12.54
CA SER A 310 17.21 2.61 -11.36
C SER A 310 17.65 1.15 -11.24
N TYR A 311 18.09 0.50 -12.33
CA TYR A 311 18.64 -0.86 -12.28
C TYR A 311 19.88 -0.96 -11.38
N TYR A 312 20.60 0.15 -11.27
CA TYR A 312 21.88 0.23 -10.61
C TYR A 312 21.78 0.89 -9.23
N ASN A 313 20.55 1.19 -8.77
CA ASN A 313 20.29 1.65 -7.42
C ASN A 313 20.02 0.45 -6.50
N ASP A 314 20.66 0.42 -5.34
CA ASP A 314 20.37 -0.50 -4.25
C ASP A 314 20.42 0.23 -2.89
N LYS A 315 20.36 -0.51 -1.78
CA LYS A 315 20.30 0.07 -0.43
C LYS A 315 21.61 0.77 -0.03
N GLU A 316 22.72 0.45 -0.69
CA GLU A 316 24.06 0.94 -0.37
C GLU A 316 24.61 1.86 -1.47
N ASP A 317 24.15 1.68 -2.70
CA ASP A 317 24.61 2.40 -3.89
C ASP A 317 23.44 3.07 -4.60
N ASP A 318 23.31 4.39 -4.44
CA ASP A 318 22.24 5.20 -5.03
C ASP A 318 22.83 6.36 -5.85
N ILE A 319 22.46 6.42 -7.12
CA ILE A 319 23.03 7.40 -8.05
C ILE A 319 22.61 8.85 -7.74
N LEU A 320 21.40 9.07 -7.19
CA LEU A 320 20.96 10.41 -6.77
C LEU A 320 21.79 10.87 -5.57
N MET A 321 21.94 10.02 -4.56
CA MET A 321 22.79 10.34 -3.41
C MET A 321 24.23 10.62 -3.82
N PHE A 322 24.81 9.77 -4.66
CA PHE A 322 26.15 9.98 -5.22
C PHE A 322 26.26 11.32 -5.96
N ALA A 323 25.29 11.64 -6.82
CA ALA A 323 25.31 12.88 -7.59
C ALA A 323 25.22 14.13 -6.69
N ILE A 324 24.36 14.09 -5.66
CA ILE A 324 24.25 15.19 -4.68
C ILE A 324 25.58 15.31 -3.91
N GLU A 325 26.12 14.22 -3.37
CA GLU A 325 27.40 14.22 -2.64
C GLU A 325 28.54 14.83 -3.45
N LYS A 326 28.58 14.52 -4.76
CA LYS A 326 29.62 15.01 -5.69
C LYS A 326 29.34 16.38 -6.29
N LYS A 327 28.27 17.07 -5.87
CA LYS A 327 27.95 18.46 -6.25
C LYS A 327 27.83 18.67 -7.76
N VAL A 328 27.31 17.69 -8.50
CA VAL A 328 27.06 17.80 -9.96
C VAL A 328 25.98 18.86 -10.27
N SER A 329 25.83 19.29 -11.52
CA SER A 329 24.87 20.33 -11.90
C SER A 329 23.43 20.02 -11.47
N TYR A 330 22.65 21.09 -11.29
CA TYR A 330 21.20 20.99 -11.08
C TYR A 330 20.50 20.19 -12.20
N ASP A 331 20.93 20.39 -13.45
CA ASP A 331 20.34 19.71 -14.60
C ASP A 331 20.65 18.21 -14.60
N MET A 332 21.84 17.79 -14.16
CA MET A 332 22.17 16.37 -13.95
C MET A 332 21.32 15.74 -12.86
N ILE A 333 21.12 16.41 -11.72
CA ILE A 333 20.21 15.93 -10.67
C ILE A 333 18.78 15.80 -11.19
N LYS A 334 18.28 16.82 -11.88
CA LYS A 334 16.93 16.82 -12.47
C LYS A 334 16.76 15.69 -13.49
N TYR A 335 17.78 15.42 -14.30
CA TYR A 335 17.80 14.31 -15.24
C TYR A 335 17.77 12.96 -14.54
N ILE A 336 18.55 12.77 -13.48
CA ILE A 336 18.52 11.54 -12.67
C ILE A 336 17.12 11.32 -12.10
N LEU A 337 16.50 12.36 -11.51
CA LEU A 337 15.14 12.27 -10.96
C LEU A 337 14.08 11.93 -12.01
N SER A 338 14.27 12.31 -13.28
CA SER A 338 13.33 11.96 -14.35
C SER A 338 13.56 10.58 -14.96
N HIS A 339 14.71 9.95 -14.71
CA HIS A 339 15.11 8.65 -15.30
C HIS A 339 15.33 7.53 -14.27
N CYS A 340 15.25 7.84 -12.98
CA CYS A 340 15.24 6.88 -11.88
C CYS A 340 13.85 6.84 -11.25
N TYR A 341 13.27 5.64 -11.14
CA TYR A 341 12.06 5.43 -10.36
C TYR A 341 12.38 5.33 -8.87
N TYR A 342 11.99 6.35 -8.10
CA TYR A 342 12.04 6.35 -6.64
C TYR A 342 10.61 6.19 -6.09
N SER A 343 10.38 5.21 -5.21
CA SER A 343 9.08 5.05 -4.54
C SER A 343 8.82 6.15 -3.51
N THR A 344 9.90 6.71 -2.95
CA THR A 344 9.88 7.80 -1.98
C THR A 344 11.25 8.49 -1.97
N PHE A 345 11.27 9.76 -1.58
CA PHE A 345 12.51 10.52 -1.30
C PHE A 345 12.83 10.57 0.20
N ASN A 346 12.00 9.93 1.01
CA ASN A 346 12.10 9.83 2.46
C ASN A 346 12.77 8.50 2.83
N TYR A 347 14.03 8.35 2.44
CA TYR A 347 14.84 7.17 2.74
C TYR A 347 16.21 7.56 3.30
N THR A 348 16.90 6.59 3.88
CA THR A 348 18.24 6.75 4.48
C THR A 348 19.17 5.68 3.93
N ILE A 349 20.36 6.08 3.49
CA ILE A 349 21.47 5.21 3.14
C ILE A 349 22.47 5.19 4.30
N GLY A 350 22.92 4.00 4.68
CA GLY A 350 23.78 3.81 5.84
C GLY A 350 23.15 4.38 7.12
N HIS A 351 23.94 5.14 7.89
CA HIS A 351 23.52 5.63 9.21
C HIS A 351 22.81 6.98 9.21
N SER A 352 22.91 7.82 8.18
CA SER A 352 22.28 9.15 8.22
C SER A 352 22.15 9.84 6.86
N GLN A 353 22.59 9.21 5.77
CA GLN A 353 22.62 9.88 4.48
C GLN A 353 21.21 9.89 3.89
N ASN A 354 20.67 11.08 3.68
CA ASN A 354 19.35 11.30 3.09
C ASN A 354 19.48 12.37 1.99
N PRO A 355 18.78 12.25 0.85
CA PRO A 355 18.95 13.20 -0.27
C PRO A 355 18.73 14.66 0.12
N LEU A 356 17.70 14.92 0.91
CA LEU A 356 17.36 16.27 1.35
C LEU A 356 18.37 16.78 2.39
N LEU A 357 18.75 15.95 3.37
CA LEU A 357 19.76 16.31 4.36
C LEU A 357 21.12 16.65 3.71
N GLU A 358 21.56 15.86 2.72
CA GLU A 358 22.83 16.09 2.02
C GLU A 358 22.79 17.39 1.19
N ALA A 359 21.70 17.64 0.46
CA ALA A 359 21.52 18.91 -0.25
C ALA A 359 21.55 20.12 0.70
N LEU A 360 20.95 19.99 1.89
CA LEU A 360 20.97 21.02 2.92
C LEU A 360 22.36 21.22 3.52
N TYR A 361 23.13 20.14 3.80
CA TYR A 361 24.51 20.26 4.26
C TYR A 361 25.37 21.08 3.30
N GLN A 362 25.18 20.85 2.01
CA GLN A 362 25.91 21.56 0.97
C GLN A 362 25.35 22.96 0.66
N SER A 363 24.27 23.38 1.33
CA SER A 363 23.54 24.62 1.05
C SER A 363 23.05 24.74 -0.41
N ARG A 364 22.81 23.61 -1.06
CA ARG A 364 22.24 23.51 -2.41
C ARG A 364 20.71 23.62 -2.35
N PHE A 365 20.24 24.83 -2.07
CA PHE A 365 18.81 25.12 -1.90
C PHE A 365 18.00 24.91 -3.18
N ASP A 366 18.63 25.04 -4.35
CA ASP A 366 18.08 24.66 -5.65
C ASP A 366 17.69 23.18 -5.67
N VAL A 367 18.61 22.30 -5.29
CA VAL A 367 18.38 20.84 -5.23
C VAL A 367 17.43 20.48 -4.09
N ALA A 368 17.56 21.09 -2.92
CA ALA A 368 16.62 20.86 -1.82
C ALA A 368 15.18 21.23 -2.22
N THR A 369 15.00 22.33 -2.97
CA THR A 369 13.67 22.75 -3.45
C THR A 369 13.13 21.74 -4.46
N LEU A 370 14.00 21.27 -5.36
CA LEU A 370 13.65 20.22 -6.32
C LEU A 370 13.21 18.94 -5.60
N LEU A 371 13.97 18.44 -4.63
CA LEU A 371 13.61 17.23 -3.87
C LEU A 371 12.27 17.39 -3.13
N ILE A 372 12.03 18.55 -2.49
CA ILE A 372 10.74 18.84 -1.82
C ILE A 372 9.59 18.84 -2.83
N SER A 373 9.80 19.39 -4.04
CA SER A 373 8.78 19.37 -5.10
C SER A 373 8.42 17.95 -5.59
N TYR A 374 9.35 17.00 -5.42
CA TYR A 374 9.15 15.57 -5.68
C TYR A 374 8.61 14.80 -4.45
N GLY A 375 8.33 15.49 -3.33
CA GLY A 375 7.72 14.91 -2.14
C GLY A 375 8.67 14.56 -0.99
N ALA A 376 9.93 15.03 -1.02
CA ALA A 376 10.82 14.89 0.14
C ALA A 376 10.30 15.71 1.33
N ASP A 377 10.23 15.09 2.50
CA ASP A 377 9.74 15.69 3.73
C ASP A 377 10.89 16.35 4.51
N ILE A 378 10.79 17.67 4.72
CA ILE A 378 11.75 18.46 5.52
C ILE A 378 11.81 18.00 6.98
N ASN A 379 10.77 17.32 7.45
CA ASN A 379 10.63 16.78 8.80
C ASN A 379 10.92 15.28 8.86
N TYR A 380 11.43 14.69 7.77
CA TYR A 380 11.79 13.28 7.75
C TYR A 380 12.74 12.95 8.90
N LYS A 381 12.44 11.83 9.55
CA LYS A 381 13.22 11.30 10.66
C LYS A 381 14.14 10.23 10.11
N VAL A 382 15.44 10.47 10.20
CA VAL A 382 16.46 9.56 9.66
C VAL A 382 16.76 8.46 10.70
N PHE A 383 18.00 8.28 11.13
CA PHE A 383 18.40 7.28 12.11
C PHE A 383 17.95 7.65 13.53
N PHE A 384 17.65 6.64 14.35
CA PHE A 384 17.09 6.77 15.71
C PHE A 384 15.83 7.64 15.83
N ASN A 385 15.09 7.84 14.73
CA ASN A 385 13.91 8.72 14.69
C ASN A 385 14.26 10.20 14.94
N ASP A 386 15.52 10.60 14.72
CA ASP A 386 15.96 11.99 14.82
C ASP A 386 15.62 12.76 13.54
N PRO A 387 15.01 13.97 13.63
CA PRO A 387 14.64 14.76 12.47
C PRO A 387 15.86 15.32 11.73
N ILE A 388 15.76 15.58 10.42
CA ILE A 388 16.79 16.28 9.62
C ILE A 388 17.38 17.50 10.36
N LEU A 389 16.53 18.27 11.06
CA LEU A 389 16.93 19.46 11.81
C LEU A 389 17.92 19.16 12.94
N TYR A 390 17.81 18.01 13.60
CA TYR A 390 18.75 17.56 14.64
C TYR A 390 20.16 17.44 14.07
N PHE A 391 20.30 16.76 12.93
CA PHE A 391 21.59 16.55 12.26
C PHE A 391 22.21 17.86 11.82
N LEU A 392 21.42 18.74 11.18
CA LEU A 392 21.89 20.06 10.79
C LEU A 392 22.42 20.86 12.00
N TYR A 393 21.73 20.81 13.14
CA TYR A 393 22.14 21.52 14.35
C TYR A 393 23.52 21.05 14.85
N TYR A 394 23.72 19.74 15.02
CA TYR A 394 24.99 19.19 15.52
C TYR A 394 26.14 19.35 14.53
N HIS A 395 25.84 19.52 13.24
CA HIS A 395 26.78 19.88 12.20
C HIS A 395 26.89 21.39 11.96
N LYS A 396 26.55 22.21 12.97
CA LYS A 396 26.70 23.68 12.97
C LYS A 396 25.87 24.38 11.88
N ILE A 397 24.56 24.16 11.90
CA ILE A 397 23.60 24.80 10.99
C ILE A 397 23.86 26.31 10.82
N THR A 398 23.91 26.75 9.58
CA THR A 398 24.10 28.16 9.23
C THR A 398 22.79 28.94 9.28
N PRO A 399 22.83 30.28 9.45
CA PRO A 399 21.64 31.13 9.33
C PRO A 399 20.87 30.97 8.02
N GLN A 400 21.55 30.63 6.92
CA GLN A 400 20.93 30.45 5.61
C GLN A 400 20.20 29.11 5.51
N GLN A 401 20.82 28.02 5.97
CA GLN A 401 20.18 26.71 6.07
C GLN A 401 18.95 26.74 6.98
N LEU A 402 19.08 27.34 8.17
CA LEU A 402 17.96 27.47 9.11
C LEU A 402 16.81 28.29 8.51
N ARG A 403 17.13 29.40 7.83
CA ARG A 403 16.13 30.22 7.12
C ARG A 403 15.39 29.41 6.07
N TYR A 404 16.11 28.62 5.29
CA TYR A 404 15.52 27.76 4.27
C TYR A 404 14.59 26.71 4.89
N CYS A 405 15.03 26.00 5.94
CA CYS A 405 14.24 24.97 6.61
C CYS A 405 12.95 25.55 7.21
N VAL A 406 13.05 26.71 7.89
CA VAL A 406 11.88 27.41 8.45
C VAL A 406 10.87 27.78 7.36
N ARG A 407 11.32 28.29 6.21
CA ARG A 407 10.43 28.62 5.09
C ARG A 407 9.70 27.43 4.48
N HIS A 408 10.24 26.23 4.63
CA HIS A 408 9.65 24.99 4.13
C HIS A 408 8.89 24.22 5.21
N GLY A 409 8.61 24.83 6.36
CA GLY A 409 7.75 24.23 7.39
C GLY A 409 8.46 23.20 8.28
N VAL A 410 9.76 23.38 8.54
CA VAL A 410 10.46 22.52 9.51
C VAL A 410 9.86 22.66 10.91
N VAL A 411 9.63 21.54 11.58
CA VAL A 411 9.20 21.47 12.97
C VAL A 411 10.39 21.83 13.85
N LEU A 412 10.30 23.00 14.48
CA LEU A 412 11.37 23.52 15.34
C LEU A 412 11.44 22.81 16.70
N THR A 413 10.32 22.24 17.14
CA THR A 413 10.22 21.50 18.40
C THR A 413 9.24 20.35 18.30
N ASP A 414 9.66 19.17 18.72
CA ASP A 414 8.79 18.03 19.03
C ASP A 414 9.23 17.36 20.34
N ASP A 415 8.69 16.18 20.64
CA ASP A 415 9.03 15.43 21.85
C ASP A 415 10.48 14.87 21.84
N ALA A 416 11.10 14.75 20.66
CA ALA A 416 12.44 14.22 20.50
C ALA A 416 13.51 15.33 20.52
N PHE A 417 13.23 16.49 19.91
CA PHE A 417 14.20 17.58 19.77
C PHE A 417 13.55 18.96 19.83
N ASP A 418 14.02 19.82 20.76
CA ASP A 418 13.63 21.23 20.87
C ASP A 418 14.82 22.12 20.47
N LEU A 419 14.86 22.53 19.19
CA LEU A 419 15.93 23.38 18.67
C LEU A 419 15.99 24.71 19.42
N VAL A 420 14.84 25.33 19.70
CA VAL A 420 14.77 26.64 20.35
C VAL A 420 15.40 26.58 21.74
N TYR A 421 15.08 25.54 22.52
CA TYR A 421 15.72 25.27 23.80
C TYR A 421 17.23 25.15 23.66
N LYS A 422 17.73 24.37 22.69
CA LYS A 422 19.16 24.17 22.47
C LYS A 422 19.89 25.45 22.04
N LEU A 423 19.27 26.30 21.22
CA LEU A 423 19.83 27.59 20.84
C LEU A 423 19.95 28.52 22.03
N ILE A 424 18.95 28.56 22.92
CA ILE A 424 18.98 29.39 24.14
C ILE A 424 20.03 28.86 25.11
N GLU A 425 20.05 27.53 25.32
CA GLU A 425 20.99 26.83 26.21
C GLU A 425 22.44 27.13 25.87
N ASN A 426 22.76 27.21 24.58
CA ASN A 426 24.10 27.43 24.04
C ASN A 426 24.36 28.88 23.58
N SER A 427 23.51 29.84 23.96
CA SER A 427 23.64 31.25 23.61
C SER A 427 23.76 31.56 22.11
N GLN A 428 23.14 30.75 21.25
CA GLN A 428 23.14 30.90 19.79
C GLN A 428 22.09 31.92 19.31
N ASN A 429 22.13 33.13 19.87
CA ASN A 429 21.12 34.18 19.68
C ASN A 429 20.96 34.64 18.22
N ARG A 430 22.02 34.51 17.40
CA ARG A 430 21.96 34.80 15.97
C ARG A 430 20.99 33.87 15.23
N LEU A 431 21.03 32.57 15.53
CA LEU A 431 20.11 31.58 14.94
C LEU A 431 18.70 31.72 15.53
N LEU A 432 18.61 32.03 16.83
CA LEU A 432 17.34 32.33 17.48
C LEU A 432 16.61 33.50 16.79
N LYS A 433 17.34 34.59 16.46
CA LYS A 433 16.80 35.70 15.66
C LYS A 433 16.31 35.26 14.28
N VAL A 434 16.96 34.30 13.62
CA VAL A 434 16.50 33.79 12.30
C VAL A 434 15.12 33.15 12.43
N ILE A 435 14.91 32.32 13.45
CA ILE A 435 13.62 31.66 13.71
C ILE A 435 12.51 32.69 13.86
N PHE A 436 12.68 33.63 14.80
CA PHE A 436 11.64 34.61 15.08
C PHE A 436 11.48 35.62 13.94
N ASN A 437 12.54 36.06 13.26
CA ASN A 437 12.41 37.01 12.15
C ASN A 437 11.75 36.40 10.90
N GLN A 438 11.79 35.08 10.70
CA GLN A 438 11.15 34.42 9.55
C GLN A 438 9.72 33.96 9.84
N ASN A 439 9.39 33.66 11.10
CA ASN A 439 8.06 33.16 11.47
C ASN A 439 6.98 34.25 11.61
N ILE A 440 7.32 35.54 11.48
CA ILE A 440 6.36 36.63 11.69
C ILE A 440 5.61 37.01 10.39
N TYR A 441 6.05 36.58 9.20
CA TYR A 441 5.35 36.90 7.93
C TYR A 441 5.49 35.77 6.90
N SER A 442 4.47 34.93 6.70
CA SER A 442 4.49 33.98 5.57
C SER A 442 4.36 34.69 4.22
N CYS A 443 4.84 34.06 3.14
CA CYS A 443 4.66 34.58 1.78
C CYS A 443 3.17 34.80 1.44
N GLU A 444 2.27 33.99 1.98
CA GLU A 444 0.81 34.15 1.79
C GLU A 444 0.31 35.42 2.48
N SER A 445 0.80 35.71 3.68
CA SER A 445 0.43 36.89 4.45
C SER A 445 0.94 38.17 3.80
N ILE A 446 2.16 38.13 3.26
CA ILE A 446 2.70 39.22 2.44
C ILE A 446 1.85 39.38 1.18
N SER A 447 1.49 38.28 0.50
CA SER A 447 0.64 38.33 -0.70
C SER A 447 -0.76 38.86 -0.40
N LEU A 448 -1.34 38.51 0.75
CA LEU A 448 -2.62 39.01 1.23
C LEU A 448 -2.56 40.53 1.47
N LEU A 449 -1.50 41.00 2.14
CA LEU A 449 -1.27 42.44 2.35
C LEU A 449 -1.04 43.19 1.03
N LEU A 450 -0.29 42.60 0.09
CA LEU A 450 -0.09 43.16 -1.26
C LEU A 450 -1.40 43.20 -2.06
N ASN A 451 -2.28 42.20 -1.91
CA ASN A 451 -3.61 42.22 -2.53
C ASN A 451 -4.49 43.32 -1.95
N PHE A 452 -4.50 43.50 -0.62
CA PHE A 452 -5.23 44.61 0.00
C PHE A 452 -4.76 45.96 -0.54
N TYR A 453 -3.43 46.15 -0.65
CA TYR A 453 -2.83 47.33 -1.24
C TYR A 453 -3.22 47.52 -2.72
N ARG A 454 -3.05 46.49 -3.55
CA ARG A 454 -3.37 46.51 -5.00
C ARG A 454 -4.82 46.87 -5.26
N ASN A 455 -5.74 46.36 -4.44
CA ASN A 455 -7.18 46.59 -4.58
C ASN A 455 -7.66 47.86 -3.84
N LYS A 456 -6.75 48.66 -3.27
CA LYS A 456 -7.07 49.87 -2.46
C LYS A 456 -8.09 49.60 -1.33
N THR A 457 -8.08 48.38 -0.81
CA THR A 457 -8.95 47.96 0.28
C THR A 457 -8.44 48.56 1.58
N LYS A 458 -9.25 49.41 2.25
CA LYS A 458 -8.86 50.00 3.54
C LYS A 458 -8.96 48.94 4.65
N LEU A 459 -7.86 48.73 5.35
CA LEU A 459 -7.84 47.98 6.62
C LEU A 459 -7.85 48.98 7.77
N SER A 460 -8.73 48.75 8.75
CA SER A 460 -8.63 49.44 10.05
C SER A 460 -7.38 48.98 10.81
N ALA A 461 -6.89 49.80 11.74
CA ALA A 461 -5.79 49.44 12.64
C ALA A 461 -6.05 48.07 13.33
N ASN A 462 -7.27 47.82 13.80
CA ASN A 462 -7.62 46.54 14.43
C ASN A 462 -7.59 45.36 13.45
N GLN A 463 -8.03 45.54 12.21
CA GLN A 463 -7.97 44.46 11.21
C GLN A 463 -6.52 44.13 10.82
N LEU A 464 -5.67 45.14 10.65
CA LEU A 464 -4.25 44.94 10.39
C LEU A 464 -3.57 44.27 11.59
N MET A 465 -3.82 44.76 12.80
CA MET A 465 -3.27 44.15 14.03
C MET A 465 -3.73 42.70 14.19
N ASN A 466 -4.98 42.36 13.90
CA ASN A 466 -5.47 40.99 13.94
C ASN A 466 -4.80 40.07 12.90
N LEU A 467 -4.49 40.59 11.70
CA LEU A 467 -3.73 39.84 10.69
C LEU A 467 -2.29 39.59 11.16
N LEU A 468 -1.63 40.63 11.69
CA LEU A 468 -0.28 40.53 12.26
C LEU A 468 -0.24 39.59 13.48
N TYR A 469 -1.29 39.62 14.30
CA TYR A 469 -1.47 38.77 15.47
C TYR A 469 -1.53 37.29 15.09
N LYS A 470 -2.35 36.93 14.09
CA LYS A 470 -2.45 35.56 13.58
C LYS A 470 -1.12 35.03 13.07
N GLU A 471 -0.31 35.89 12.45
CA GLU A 471 1.02 35.49 11.99
C GLU A 471 2.01 35.29 13.14
N LYS A 472 2.04 36.19 14.12
CA LYS A 472 2.89 36.05 15.30
C LYS A 472 2.54 34.81 16.15
N CYS A 473 1.28 34.37 16.16
CA CYS A 473 0.84 33.18 16.89
C CYS A 473 1.42 31.86 16.35
N LYS A 474 2.07 31.85 15.18
CA LYS A 474 2.63 30.63 14.57
C LYS A 474 3.76 30.02 15.40
N VAL A 475 4.41 30.78 16.29
CA VAL A 475 5.42 30.26 17.24
C VAL A 475 4.91 30.47 18.65
N CYS A 476 4.34 29.43 19.25
CA CYS A 476 3.94 29.48 20.66
C CYS A 476 5.20 29.43 21.54
N ILE A 477 5.49 30.53 22.23
CA ILE A 477 6.61 30.61 23.17
C ILE A 477 6.33 29.75 24.41
N LYS A 478 7.19 28.77 24.67
CA LYS A 478 7.04 27.84 25.80
C LYS A 478 7.63 28.44 27.09
N LYS A 479 6.95 28.25 28.23
CA LYS A 479 7.45 28.66 29.56
C LYS A 479 8.87 28.12 29.85
N GLN A 480 9.18 26.92 29.37
CA GLN A 480 10.50 26.32 29.53
C GLN A 480 11.64 27.12 28.87
N TRP A 481 11.37 27.84 27.78
CA TRP A 481 12.37 28.64 27.08
C TRP A 481 12.80 29.86 27.91
N TYR A 482 11.86 30.51 28.62
CA TYR A 482 12.21 31.54 29.60
C TYR A 482 13.01 30.97 30.77
N LYS A 483 12.60 29.81 31.30
CA LYS A 483 13.29 29.15 32.41
C LYS A 483 14.75 28.88 32.07
N ILE A 484 15.02 28.27 30.90
CA ILE A 484 16.40 27.97 30.49
C ILE A 484 17.18 29.25 30.17
N ALA A 485 16.56 30.28 29.57
CA ALA A 485 17.22 31.57 29.32
C ALA A 485 17.69 32.25 30.62
N ILE A 486 16.87 32.22 31.68
CA ILE A 486 17.23 32.75 33.01
C ILE A 486 18.35 31.89 33.62
N GLN A 487 18.19 30.56 33.62
CA GLN A 487 19.18 29.63 34.18
C GLN A 487 20.57 29.78 33.56
N LYS A 488 20.63 30.05 32.25
CA LYS A 488 21.87 30.26 31.49
C LYS A 488 22.31 31.72 31.41
N GLN A 489 21.61 32.64 32.07
CA GLN A 489 21.87 34.09 32.04
C GLN A 489 21.92 34.67 30.61
N ASN A 490 21.14 34.10 29.68
CA ASN A 490 21.08 34.54 28.30
C ASN A 490 20.06 35.69 28.14
N TYR A 491 20.45 36.90 28.55
CA TYR A 491 19.60 38.08 28.53
C TYR A 491 19.13 38.50 27.13
N GLU A 492 19.94 38.23 26.10
CA GLU A 492 19.55 38.54 24.73
C GLU A 492 18.47 37.58 24.22
N ALA A 493 18.50 36.29 24.61
CA ALA A 493 17.37 35.39 24.36
C ALA A 493 16.10 35.85 25.08
N LEU A 494 16.19 36.33 26.34
CA LEU A 494 15.03 36.91 27.04
C LEU A 494 14.42 38.09 26.28
N LYS A 495 15.27 38.96 25.73
CA LYS A 495 14.82 40.08 24.88
C LYS A 495 14.16 39.58 23.59
N ILE A 496 14.71 38.56 22.94
CA ILE A 496 14.13 37.98 21.72
C ILE A 496 12.76 37.35 22.04
N LEU A 497 12.67 36.55 23.11
CA LEU A 497 11.42 35.90 23.51
C LEU A 497 10.35 36.93 23.86
N SER A 498 10.63 37.89 24.75
CA SER A 498 9.67 38.92 25.17
C SER A 498 9.15 39.77 24.01
N ASN A 499 10.01 40.13 23.05
CA ASN A 499 9.60 40.88 21.85
C ASN A 499 8.68 40.09 20.91
N ASN A 500 8.63 38.76 21.04
CA ASN A 500 7.84 37.87 20.20
C ASN A 500 6.75 37.14 20.99
N ASP A 501 6.63 37.40 22.30
CA ASP A 501 5.62 36.79 23.16
C ASP A 501 4.37 37.66 23.24
N ILE A 502 3.29 37.12 22.71
CA ILE A 502 2.03 37.82 22.55
C ILE A 502 1.39 38.13 23.91
N TYR A 503 1.51 37.20 24.87
CA TYR A 503 0.96 37.40 26.22
C TYR A 503 1.72 38.48 27.02
N PHE A 504 2.95 38.79 26.59
CA PHE A 504 3.75 39.87 27.19
C PHE A 504 3.43 41.23 26.54
N LEU A 505 3.10 41.24 25.25
CA LEU A 505 2.77 42.46 24.50
C LEU A 505 1.37 43.02 24.83
N ASP A 506 0.38 42.16 25.11
CA ASP A 506 -1.00 42.58 25.44
C ASP A 506 -1.12 43.36 26.76
N LYS A 507 -0.11 43.32 27.64
CA LYS A 507 -0.12 44.10 28.90
C LYS A 507 0.39 45.53 28.75
N HIS A 508 0.83 45.92 27.55
CA HIS A 508 1.52 47.18 27.31
C HIS A 508 0.95 48.02 26.16
N TYR A 509 -0.23 47.68 25.63
CA TYR A 509 -0.95 48.49 24.64
C TYR A 509 -2.34 48.90 25.13
#